data_AF-A0A6N8H769-F1
#
_entry.id   AF-A0A6N8H769-F1
#
_cell.length_a   1.000
_cell.length_b   1.000
_cell.length_c   1.000
_cell.angle_alpha   90.00
_cell.angle_beta   90.00
_cell.angle_gamma   90.00
#
_symmetry.space_group_name_H-M   'P 1'
#
loop_
_entity.id
_entity.type
_entity.pdbx_description
1 polymer ?
#
loop_
_entity_poly.entity_id
_entity_poly.type
_entity_poly.pdbx_seq_one_letter_code
_entity_poly.pdbx_strand_id
1 'polypeptide(L)'
;MSDPGTSFLFLCRKMYFDGYTPSNKILHPSESYQTLCNLAQQLIAKRGNEGFALYFCESQYLVDLWAAHFILEYGRPTDIMKTRALYVVNKYAQMSIKIKLAQEEKAWLKENGYV
;
A
#
# COMPACT_ATOMS: atom_id res chain seq x y z
N MET A 1 5.03 23.19 -7.21
CA MET A 1 4.84 22.03 -6.33
C MET A 1 4.48 20.84 -7.22
N SER A 2 5.08 19.67 -7.00
CA SER A 2 4.73 18.45 -7.73
C SER A 2 3.31 18.00 -7.36
N ASP A 3 2.56 17.43 -8.32
CA ASP A 3 1.25 16.84 -8.05
C ASP A 3 1.36 15.73 -6.97
N PRO A 4 0.46 15.68 -5.97
CA PRO A 4 0.52 14.68 -4.90
C PRO A 4 0.56 13.23 -5.40
N GLY A 5 -0.09 12.92 -6.53
CA GLY A 5 -0.08 11.59 -7.14
C GLY A 5 1.29 11.24 -7.71
N THR A 6 1.95 12.18 -8.37
CA THR A 6 3.32 12.01 -8.86
C THR A 6 4.30 11.83 -7.69
N SER A 7 4.16 12.63 -6.63
CA SER A 7 4.99 12.51 -5.42
C SER A 7 4.81 11.16 -4.73
N PHE A 8 3.57 10.64 -4.69
CA PHE A 8 3.27 9.31 -4.16
C PHE A 8 4.02 8.21 -4.92
N LEU A 9 3.96 8.22 -6.26
CA LEU A 9 4.68 7.24 -7.10
C LEU A 9 6.19 7.30 -6.91
N PHE A 10 6.78 8.50 -6.83
CA PHE A 10 8.22 8.65 -6.59
C PHE A 10 8.64 8.14 -5.22
N LEU A 11 7.83 8.35 -4.18
CA LEU A 11 8.13 7.81 -2.86
C LEU A 11 7.95 6.30 -2.79
N CYS A 12 6.92 5.71 -3.39
CA CYS A 12 6.82 4.24 -3.52
C CYS A 12 8.08 3.66 -4.18
N ARG A 13 8.55 4.29 -5.27
CA ARG A 13 9.81 3.92 -5.94
C ARG A 13 11.02 4.02 -5.02
N LYS A 14 11.15 5.12 -4.27
CA LYS A 14 12.24 5.28 -3.30
C LYS A 14 12.21 4.18 -2.24
N MET A 15 11.05 3.97 -1.61
CA MET A 15 10.87 2.94 -0.59
C MET A 15 11.22 1.54 -1.12
N TYR A 16 10.83 1.24 -2.36
CA TYR A 16 11.19 -0.03 -2.99
C TYR A 16 12.71 -0.23 -3.09
N PHE A 17 13.46 0.78 -3.55
CA PHE A 17 14.93 0.69 -3.65
C PHE A 17 15.61 0.65 -2.28
N ASP A 18 15.02 1.29 -1.28
CA ASP A 18 15.49 1.23 0.11
C ASP A 18 15.11 -0.12 0.79
N GLY A 19 14.46 -1.04 0.07
CA GLY A 19 14.14 -2.40 0.56
C GLY A 19 12.89 -2.48 1.43
N TYR A 20 12.02 -1.48 1.34
CA TYR A 20 10.88 -1.29 2.20
C TYR A 20 9.57 -1.76 1.58
N THR A 21 8.68 -2.26 2.44
CA THR A 21 7.38 -2.84 2.10
C THR A 21 6.31 -2.26 3.03
N PRO A 22 5.02 -2.30 2.65
CA PRO A 22 3.95 -1.76 3.48
C PRO A 22 3.79 -2.46 4.83
N SER A 23 4.06 -3.77 4.86
CA SER A 23 3.96 -4.58 6.08
C SER A 23 5.16 -4.42 7.02
N ASN A 24 6.21 -3.69 6.64
CA ASN A 24 7.41 -3.51 7.45
C ASN A 24 7.24 -2.41 8.52
N LYS A 25 6.89 -2.82 9.74
CA LYS A 25 6.65 -1.91 10.88
C LYS A 25 7.87 -1.08 11.33
N ILE A 26 9.09 -1.48 10.95
CA ILE A 26 10.33 -0.72 11.28
C ILE A 26 10.29 0.68 10.65
N LEU A 27 9.45 0.89 9.64
CA LEU A 27 9.34 2.13 8.87
C LEU A 27 8.52 3.24 9.48
N HIS A 28 7.65 2.92 10.44
CA HIS A 28 6.70 3.87 11.02
C HIS A 28 7.35 5.17 11.53
N PRO A 29 8.56 5.16 12.14
CA PRO A 29 9.23 6.39 12.54
C PRO A 29 9.94 7.15 11.41
N SER A 30 10.05 6.59 10.19
CA SER A 30 10.77 7.24 9.09
C SER A 30 9.97 8.40 8.48
N GLU A 31 10.62 9.52 8.22
CA GLU A 31 10.01 10.71 7.60
C GLU A 31 9.43 10.38 6.21
N SER A 32 10.10 9.53 5.44
CA SER A 32 9.64 9.10 4.11
C SER A 32 8.32 8.31 4.20
N TYR A 33 8.19 7.41 5.17
CA TYR A 33 6.95 6.67 5.39
C TYR A 33 5.82 7.59 5.87
N GLN A 34 6.09 8.49 6.81
CA GLN A 34 5.11 9.47 7.27
C GLN A 34 4.62 10.38 6.13
N THR A 35 5.55 10.83 5.27
CA THR A 35 5.22 11.59 4.07
C THR A 35 4.34 10.78 3.12
N LEU A 36 4.65 9.50 2.92
CA LEU A 36 3.86 8.61 2.08
C LEU A 36 2.43 8.41 2.64
N CYS A 37 2.28 8.23 3.94
CA CYS A 37 0.99 8.12 4.61
C CYS A 37 0.16 9.40 4.45
N ASN A 38 0.80 10.57 4.63
CA ASN A 38 0.15 11.88 4.45
C ASN A 38 -0.34 12.07 3.01
N LEU A 39 0.46 11.69 2.02
CA LEU A 39 0.06 11.74 0.61
C LEU A 39 -1.11 10.81 0.33
N ALA A 40 -1.08 9.58 0.84
CA ALA A 40 -2.18 8.63 0.67
C ALA A 40 -3.49 9.16 1.26
N GLN A 41 -3.46 9.67 2.49
CA GLN A 41 -4.63 10.29 3.13
C GLN A 41 -5.17 11.48 2.33
N GLN A 42 -4.30 12.37 1.85
CA GLN A 42 -4.70 13.50 1.00
C GLN A 42 -5.34 13.04 -0.31
N LEU A 43 -4.76 12.03 -0.96
CA LEU A 43 -5.27 11.50 -2.22
C LEU A 43 -6.61 10.79 -2.05
N ILE A 44 -6.77 9.98 -0.98
CA ILE A 44 -8.03 9.32 -0.62
C ILE A 44 -9.09 10.38 -0.29
N ALA A 45 -8.77 11.39 0.51
CA ALA A 45 -9.73 12.46 0.84
C ALA A 45 -10.19 13.22 -0.40
N LYS A 46 -9.29 13.45 -1.37
CA LYS A 46 -9.60 14.19 -2.60
C LYS A 46 -10.35 13.36 -3.64
N ARG A 47 -10.01 12.07 -3.79
CA ARG A 47 -10.48 11.22 -4.90
C ARG A 47 -11.46 10.13 -4.47
N GLY A 48 -11.64 9.95 -3.16
CA GLY A 48 -12.30 8.78 -2.60
C GLY A 48 -11.48 7.50 -2.79
N ASN A 49 -11.97 6.41 -2.19
CA ASN A 49 -11.31 5.10 -2.33
C ASN A 49 -11.27 4.62 -3.78
N GLU A 50 -12.34 4.84 -4.56
CA GLU A 50 -12.39 4.41 -5.97
C GLU A 50 -11.34 5.12 -6.83
N GLY A 51 -11.21 6.44 -6.66
CA GLY A 51 -10.21 7.20 -7.42
C GLY A 51 -8.78 6.90 -6.97
N PHE A 52 -8.56 6.55 -5.70
CA PHE A 52 -7.24 6.10 -5.23
C PHE A 52 -6.93 4.65 -5.65
N ALA A 53 -7.93 3.78 -5.74
CA ALA A 53 -7.78 2.39 -6.18
C ALA A 53 -7.33 2.25 -7.65
N LEU A 54 -7.33 3.35 -8.43
CA LEU A 54 -6.70 3.36 -9.75
C LEU A 54 -5.21 2.99 -9.69
N TYR A 55 -4.53 3.20 -8.56
CA TYR A 55 -3.16 2.73 -8.34
C TYR A 55 -3.02 1.20 -8.26
N PHE A 56 -4.11 0.44 -8.14
CA PHE A 56 -4.05 -1.04 -8.17
C PHE A 56 -3.58 -1.59 -9.52
N CYS A 57 -3.67 -0.80 -10.59
CA CYS A 57 -3.16 -1.16 -11.90
C CYS A 57 -1.63 -0.98 -12.03
N GLU A 58 -1.00 -0.33 -11.06
CA GLU A 58 0.43 0.02 -11.08
C GLU A 58 1.23 -0.95 -10.20
N SER A 59 1.66 -2.09 -10.75
CA SER A 59 2.44 -3.06 -9.97
C SER A 59 3.92 -2.70 -9.80
N GLN A 60 4.41 -1.70 -10.52
CA GLN A 60 5.81 -1.27 -10.42
C GLN A 60 6.08 -0.72 -9.02
N TYR A 61 7.22 -1.11 -8.45
CA TYR A 61 7.67 -0.61 -7.15
C TYR A 61 6.67 -0.80 -5.99
N LEU A 62 5.83 -1.84 -6.08
CA LEU A 62 4.80 -2.16 -5.09
C LEU A 62 3.75 -1.04 -4.91
N VAL A 63 3.54 -0.18 -5.91
CA VAL A 63 2.56 0.91 -5.83
C VAL A 63 1.15 0.38 -5.55
N ASP A 64 0.72 -0.67 -6.25
CA ASP A 64 -0.56 -1.35 -6.02
C ASP A 64 -0.69 -1.87 -4.59
N LEU A 65 0.36 -2.49 -4.06
CA LEU A 65 0.38 -3.01 -2.70
C LEU A 65 0.33 -1.89 -1.65
N TRP A 66 1.12 -0.83 -1.81
CA TRP A 66 1.06 0.36 -0.96
C TRP A 66 -0.35 0.97 -0.95
N ALA A 67 -0.94 1.14 -2.14
CA ALA A 67 -2.29 1.67 -2.26
C ALA A 67 -3.33 0.79 -1.54
N ALA A 68 -3.22 -0.54 -1.66
CA ALA A 68 -4.14 -1.47 -1.02
C ALA A 68 -4.09 -1.37 0.51
N HIS A 69 -2.87 -1.34 1.08
CA HIS A 69 -2.66 -1.14 2.52
C HIS A 69 -3.27 0.18 2.99
N PHE A 70 -3.00 1.29 2.29
CA PHE A 70 -3.52 2.60 2.70
C PHE A 70 -5.04 2.73 2.57
N ILE A 71 -5.67 2.06 1.60
CA ILE A 71 -7.14 1.99 1.57
C ILE A 71 -7.67 1.26 2.79
N LEU A 72 -7.07 0.14 3.18
CA LEU A 72 -7.50 -0.64 4.35
C LEU A 72 -7.28 0.13 5.66
N GLU A 73 -6.21 0.91 5.75
CA GLU A 73 -5.84 1.64 6.97
C GLU A 73 -6.57 2.98 7.11
N TYR A 74 -6.63 3.79 6.03
CA TYR A 74 -7.12 5.16 6.09
C TYR A 74 -8.44 5.39 5.35
N GLY A 75 -8.78 4.50 4.42
CA GLY A 75 -9.88 4.72 3.49
C GLY A 75 -11.28 4.47 4.02
N ARG A 76 -11.43 3.76 5.15
CA ARG A 76 -12.73 3.25 5.64
C ARG A 76 -13.54 2.62 4.48
N PRO A 77 -12.98 1.62 3.79
CA PRO A 77 -13.55 1.11 2.56
C PRO A 77 -14.88 0.42 2.78
N THR A 78 -15.74 0.44 1.76
CA THR A 78 -16.89 -0.48 1.68
C THR A 78 -16.40 -1.92 1.61
N ASP A 79 -17.27 -2.90 1.88
CA ASP A 79 -16.88 -4.33 1.79
C ASP A 79 -16.34 -4.69 0.40
N ILE A 80 -16.92 -4.14 -0.67
CA ILE A 80 -16.46 -4.35 -2.05
C ILE A 80 -15.02 -3.85 -2.22
N MET A 81 -14.73 -2.61 -1.78
CA MET A 81 -13.40 -2.04 -1.89
C MET A 81 -12.40 -2.77 -0.99
N LYS A 82 -12.82 -3.17 0.21
CA LYS A 82 -12.03 -3.97 1.13
C LYS A 82 -11.62 -5.30 0.49
N THR A 83 -12.55 -6.01 -0.14
CA THR A 83 -12.27 -7.25 -0.90
C THR A 83 -11.26 -7.00 -2.03
N ARG A 84 -11.40 -5.89 -2.77
CA ARG A 84 -10.44 -5.53 -3.84
C ARG A 84 -9.04 -5.25 -3.29
N ALA A 85 -8.92 -4.50 -2.21
CA ALA A 85 -7.63 -4.23 -1.57
C ALA A 85 -7.00 -5.53 -1.02
N LEU A 86 -7.78 -6.37 -0.34
CA LEU A 86 -7.32 -7.66 0.17
C LEU A 86 -6.92 -8.63 -0.94
N TYR A 87 -7.55 -8.56 -2.12
CA TYR A 87 -7.12 -9.34 -3.28
C TYR A 87 -5.69 -8.97 -3.71
N VAL A 88 -5.37 -7.67 -3.74
CA VAL A 88 -3.99 -7.20 -4.03
C VAL A 88 -3.02 -7.73 -2.98
N VAL A 89 -3.32 -7.57 -1.69
CA VAL A 89 -2.45 -8.06 -0.59
C VAL A 89 -2.23 -9.58 -0.71
N ASN A 90 -3.31 -10.35 -0.92
CA ASN A 90 -3.23 -11.81 -1.07
C ASN A 90 -2.40 -12.23 -2.28
N LYS A 91 -2.49 -11.53 -3.42
CA LYS A 91 -1.64 -11.79 -4.59
C LYS A 91 -0.15 -11.75 -4.23
N TYR A 92 0.28 -10.76 -3.44
CA TYR A 92 1.67 -10.65 -2.99
C TYR A 92 2.02 -11.68 -1.92
N ALA A 93 1.09 -11.99 -1.01
CA ALA A 93 1.26 -13.03 0.00
C ALA A 93 1.48 -14.43 -0.62
N GLN A 94 1.00 -14.71 -1.83
CA GLN A 94 1.17 -16.00 -2.51
C GLN A 94 2.36 -16.06 -3.47
N MET A 95 3.19 -15.00 -3.57
CA MET A 95 4.33 -15.01 -4.49
C MET A 95 5.42 -16.00 -4.07
N SER A 96 5.79 -16.91 -4.97
CA SER A 96 6.87 -17.88 -4.75
C SER A 96 8.27 -17.29 -4.97
N ILE A 97 8.39 -16.23 -5.76
CA ILE A 97 9.68 -15.63 -6.16
C ILE A 97 10.18 -14.61 -5.13
N LYS A 98 9.27 -13.84 -4.51
CA LYS A 98 9.60 -12.81 -3.51
C LYS A 98 9.28 -13.31 -2.10
N ILE A 99 9.97 -14.37 -1.67
CA ILE A 99 9.65 -15.12 -0.44
C ILE A 99 9.53 -14.21 0.79
N LYS A 100 10.48 -13.29 1.00
CA LYS A 100 10.47 -12.38 2.14
C LYS A 100 9.22 -11.49 2.14
N LEU A 101 8.93 -10.83 1.02
CA LEU A 101 7.72 -10.00 0.86
C LEU A 101 6.45 -10.83 1.10
N ALA A 102 6.37 -12.02 0.50
CA ALA A 102 5.22 -12.90 0.69
C ALA A 102 5.01 -13.29 2.16
N GLN A 103 6.08 -13.54 2.91
CA GLN A 103 6.00 -13.82 4.35
C GLN A 103 5.53 -12.60 5.15
N GLU A 104 6.03 -11.40 4.83
CA GLU A 104 5.60 -10.15 5.47
C GLU A 104 4.09 -9.92 5.26
N GLU A 105 3.59 -10.07 4.04
CA GLU A 105 2.16 -9.90 3.73
C GLU A 105 1.28 -10.98 4.39
N LYS A 106 1.75 -12.24 4.47
CA LYS A 106 1.03 -13.29 5.21
C LYS A 106 0.93 -12.98 6.71
N ALA A 107 2.03 -12.50 7.30
CA ALA A 107 2.04 -12.10 8.69
C ALA A 107 1.06 -10.94 8.93
N TRP A 108 1.09 -9.93 8.07
CA TRP A 108 0.19 -8.78 8.15
C TRP A 108 -1.29 -9.17 8.04
N LEU A 109 -1.65 -10.06 7.10
CA LEU A 109 -3.01 -10.56 6.95
C LEU A 109 -3.51 -11.24 8.24
N LYS A 110 -2.67 -12.08 8.86
CA LYS A 110 -3.00 -12.77 10.11
C LYS A 110 -3.15 -11.80 11.28
N GLU A 111 -2.22 -10.86 11.43
CA GLU A 111 -2.24 -9.87 12.52
C GLU A 111 -3.46 -8.96 12.48
N ASN A 112 -4.00 -8.69 11.29
CA ASN A 112 -5.18 -7.86 11.10
C ASN A 112 -6.50 -8.67 11.01
N GLY A 113 -6.44 -9.99 11.24
CA GLY A 113 -7.63 -10.85 11.28
C GLY A 113 -8.32 -11.07 9.94
N TYR A 114 -7.57 -10.99 8.84
CA TYR A 114 -8.09 -11.25 7.49
C TYR A 114 -7.99 -12.71 7.07
N VAL A 115 -7.20 -13.52 7.79
CA VAL A 115 -7.01 -14.97 7.63
C VAL A 115 -6.75 -15.64 8.97
#